data_AF-A0A6N8BDF2-F1
#
_entry.id   AF-A0A6N8BDF2-F1
#
_cell.length_a   1.000
_cell.length_b   1.000
_cell.length_c   1.000
_cell.angle_alpha   90.00
_cell.angle_beta   90.00
_cell.angle_gamma   90.00
#
_symmetry.space_group_name_H-M   'P 1'
#
loop_
_entity.id
_entity.type
_entity.pdbx_description
1 polymer ?
#
loop_
_entity_poly.entity_id
_entity_poly.type
_entity_poly.pdbx_seq_one_letter_code
_entity_poly.pdbx_strand_id
1 'polypeptide(L)'
;MGFPTRAGTRLTRDENVNKLLKQLEVIFYESNAGCKKSRKVRFHQYKAFLKFATVRFGLCDIRNIKPSYVRAFIKWRMGNEIREGTILADLSTIRFWHRQIPLRKYNMPPNDVLLGRGEFRDRSWKRC
;
A
#
# COMPACT_ATOMS: atom_id res chain seq x y z
N MET A 1 35.64 -0.28 -24.03
CA MET A 1 35.14 -0.24 -22.63
C MET A 1 34.24 0.98 -22.48
N GLY A 2 33.00 0.82 -22.01
CA GLY A 2 32.12 1.94 -21.68
C GLY A 2 30.63 1.63 -21.79
N PHE A 3 30.06 0.95 -20.79
CA PHE A 3 28.61 0.94 -20.49
C PHE A 3 28.46 0.95 -18.95
N PRO A 4 27.32 1.40 -18.36
CA PRO A 4 26.02 1.67 -18.97
C PRO A 4 25.32 2.99 -18.57
N THR A 5 24.35 3.34 -19.41
CA THR A 5 23.08 4.03 -19.13
C THR A 5 22.75 4.31 -17.66
N ARG A 6 22.67 5.60 -17.29
CA ARG A 6 21.80 6.06 -16.19
C ARG A 6 20.90 7.17 -16.71
N ALA A 7 19.84 6.76 -17.41
CA ALA A 7 18.61 7.54 -17.45
C ALA A 7 18.16 7.72 -16.00
N GLY A 8 18.47 8.89 -15.43
CA GLY A 8 18.00 9.31 -14.12
C GLY A 8 16.49 9.37 -14.17
N THR A 9 15.85 8.30 -13.72
CA THR A 9 14.41 8.05 -13.75
C THR A 9 13.67 9.07 -12.89
N ARG A 10 13.36 10.23 -13.47
CA ARG A 10 12.13 10.97 -13.14
C ARG A 10 10.96 10.22 -13.78
N LEU A 11 10.68 9.01 -13.30
CA LEU A 11 9.45 8.33 -13.65
C LEU A 11 8.30 9.22 -13.15
N THR A 12 7.42 9.60 -14.07
CA THR A 12 6.28 10.46 -13.76
C THR A 12 5.41 9.79 -12.69
N ARG A 13 4.67 10.58 -11.89
CA ARG A 13 3.84 10.05 -10.79
C ARG A 13 2.89 8.95 -11.28
N ASP A 14 2.41 9.05 -12.53
CA ASP A 14 1.51 8.10 -13.17
C ASP A 14 2.19 6.80 -13.61
N GLU A 15 3.45 6.85 -14.07
CA GLU A 15 4.23 5.64 -14.42
C GLU A 15 4.50 4.76 -13.19
N ASN A 16 4.80 5.38 -12.05
CA ASN A 16 5.01 4.66 -10.80
C ASN A 16 3.72 4.00 -10.31
N VAL A 17 2.58 4.68 -10.45
CA VAL A 17 1.26 4.09 -10.15
C VAL A 17 1.00 2.89 -11.07
N ASN A 18 1.26 3.02 -12.37
CA ASN A 18 1.07 1.92 -13.33
C ASN A 18 1.97 0.72 -13.02
N LYS A 19 3.22 0.95 -12.61
CA LYS A 19 4.13 -0.12 -12.19
C LYS A 19 3.60 -0.86 -10.96
N LEU A 20 3.12 -0.14 -9.95
CA LEU A 20 2.51 -0.74 -8.77
C LEU A 20 1.23 -1.51 -9.13
N LEU A 21 0.41 -1.00 -10.04
CA LEU A 21 -0.80 -1.69 -10.48
C LEU A 21 -0.46 -3.01 -11.19
N LYS A 22 0.56 -3.04 -12.05
CA LYS A 22 1.04 -4.28 -12.66
C LYS A 22 1.52 -5.29 -11.61
N GLN A 23 2.24 -4.84 -10.59
CA GLN A 23 2.63 -5.73 -9.47
C GLN A 23 1.41 -6.29 -8.73
N LEU A 24 0.38 -5.46 -8.51
CA LEU A 24 -0.86 -5.88 -7.88
C LEU A 24 -1.65 -6.87 -8.75
N GLU A 25 -1.67 -6.68 -10.07
CA GLU A 25 -2.32 -7.60 -11.02
C GLU A 25 -1.70 -8.99 -10.95
N VAL A 26 -0.37 -9.09 -10.94
CA VAL A 26 0.32 -10.38 -10.77
C VAL A 26 -0.13 -11.06 -9.46
N ILE A 27 -0.11 -10.33 -8.34
CA ILE A 27 -0.60 -10.84 -7.05
C ILE A 27 -2.08 -11.24 -7.11
N PHE A 28 -2.91 -10.49 -7.84
CA PHE A 28 -4.33 -10.80 -8.01
C PHE A 28 -4.54 -12.14 -8.73
N TYR A 29 -3.75 -12.42 -9.76
CA TYR A 29 -3.82 -13.67 -10.52
C TYR A 29 -3.22 -14.85 -9.76
N GLU A 30 -2.11 -14.65 -9.06
CA GLU A 30 -1.46 -15.69 -8.24
C GLU A 30 -2.23 -16.02 -6.96
N SER A 31 -2.99 -15.06 -6.42
CA SER A 31 -3.72 -15.26 -5.17
C SER A 31 -4.91 -16.19 -5.36
N ASN A 32 -4.92 -17.29 -4.60
CA ASN A 32 -6.08 -18.18 -4.46
C ASN A 32 -6.97 -17.80 -3.27
N ALA A 33 -6.74 -16.64 -2.64
CA ALA A 33 -7.48 -16.23 -1.44
C ALA A 33 -8.85 -15.62 -1.79
N GLY A 34 -9.91 -16.27 -1.31
CA GLY A 34 -11.29 -15.79 -1.43
C GLY A 34 -11.85 -15.85 -2.86
N CYS A 35 -13.12 -15.46 -3.00
CA CYS A 35 -13.81 -15.53 -4.29
C CYS A 35 -13.38 -14.40 -5.26
N LYS A 36 -13.43 -14.68 -6.56
CA LYS A 36 -12.99 -13.78 -7.64
C LYS A 36 -13.73 -12.43 -7.61
N LYS A 37 -15.03 -12.42 -7.28
CA LYS A 37 -15.84 -11.19 -7.15
C LYS A 37 -15.30 -10.27 -6.04
N SER A 38 -15.08 -10.81 -4.85
CA SER A 38 -14.54 -10.06 -3.71
C SER A 38 -13.12 -9.55 -3.98
N ARG A 39 -12.28 -10.34 -4.66
CA ARG A 39 -10.94 -9.88 -5.07
C ARG A 39 -10.99 -8.67 -5.99
N LYS A 40 -11.92 -8.62 -6.97
CA LYS A 40 -12.08 -7.45 -7.85
C LYS A 40 -12.45 -6.19 -7.07
N VAL A 41 -13.40 -6.29 -6.15
CA VAL A 41 -13.79 -5.14 -5.29
C VAL A 41 -12.60 -4.64 -4.47
N ARG A 42 -11.89 -5.57 -3.81
CA ARG A 42 -10.70 -5.25 -3.03
C ARG A 42 -9.58 -4.67 -3.90
N PHE A 43 -9.44 -5.10 -5.15
CA PHE A 43 -8.46 -4.55 -6.09
C PHE A 43 -8.76 -3.07 -6.40
N HIS A 44 -10.02 -2.73 -6.68
CA HIS A 44 -10.43 -1.35 -6.94
C HIS A 44 -10.24 -0.43 -5.73
N GLN A 45 -10.60 -0.89 -4.53
CA GLN A 45 -10.37 -0.15 -3.29
C GLN A 45 -8.87 0.08 -3.03
N TYR A 46 -8.05 -0.95 -3.26
CA TYR A 46 -6.60 -0.87 -3.04
C TYR A 46 -5.89 0.06 -4.03
N LYS A 47 -6.42 0.23 -5.25
CA LYS A 47 -5.90 1.19 -6.23
C LYS A 47 -5.90 2.63 -5.71
N ALA A 48 -6.92 3.03 -4.95
CA ALA A 48 -6.99 4.36 -4.34
C ALA A 48 -5.86 4.56 -3.30
N PHE A 49 -5.60 3.54 -2.49
CA PHE A 49 -4.48 3.53 -1.53
C PHE A 49 -3.12 3.61 -2.25
N LEU A 50 -2.90 2.81 -3.30
CA LEU A 50 -1.65 2.85 -4.06
C LEU A 50 -1.41 4.23 -4.68
N LYS A 51 -2.42 4.83 -5.30
CA LYS A 51 -2.32 6.19 -5.85
C LYS A 51 -1.93 7.20 -4.77
N PHE A 52 -2.56 7.15 -3.60
CA PHE A 52 -2.21 8.00 -2.47
C PHE A 52 -0.76 7.78 -2.00
N ALA A 53 -0.35 6.52 -1.85
CA ALA A 53 0.99 6.17 -1.38
C ALA A 53 2.08 6.62 -2.37
N THR A 54 1.84 6.48 -3.68
CA THR A 54 2.76 6.98 -4.70
C THR A 54 2.85 8.50 -4.69
N VAL A 55 1.72 9.20 -4.64
CA VAL A 55 1.69 10.68 -4.68
C VAL A 55 2.35 11.28 -3.44
N ARG A 56 2.09 10.71 -2.25
CA ARG A 56 2.54 11.29 -0.97
C ARG A 56 3.92 10.80 -0.52
N PHE A 57 4.31 9.57 -0.85
CA PHE A 57 5.55 8.95 -0.36
C PHE A 57 6.49 8.48 -1.46
N GLY A 58 6.13 8.62 -2.74
CA GLY A 58 6.95 8.13 -3.85
C GLY A 58 7.11 6.62 -3.83
N LEU A 59 6.07 5.88 -3.44
CA LEU A 59 6.11 4.42 -3.42
C LEU A 59 6.36 3.88 -4.84
N CYS A 60 7.44 3.09 -5.01
CA CYS A 60 7.81 2.45 -6.27
C CYS A 60 7.63 0.92 -6.26
N ASP A 61 7.53 0.32 -5.08
CA ASP A 61 7.43 -1.14 -4.90
C ASP A 61 6.42 -1.48 -3.79
N ILE A 62 5.48 -2.38 -4.09
CA ILE A 62 4.46 -2.89 -3.17
C ILE A 62 5.08 -3.56 -1.93
N ARG A 63 6.28 -4.15 -2.05
CA ARG A 63 6.95 -4.81 -0.90
C ARG A 63 7.40 -3.84 0.19
N ASN A 64 7.52 -2.56 -0.14
CA ASN A 64 7.99 -1.51 0.75
C ASN A 64 6.85 -0.75 1.44
N ILE A 65 5.62 -1.30 1.43
CA ILE A 65 4.49 -0.69 2.11
C ILE A 65 4.74 -0.68 3.62
N LYS A 66 4.87 0.53 4.18
CA LYS A 66 5.06 0.74 5.61
C LYS A 66 3.72 0.96 6.31
N PRO A 67 3.59 0.56 7.59
CA PRO A 67 2.44 0.91 8.43
C PRO A 67 2.16 2.42 8.49
N SER A 68 3.21 3.23 8.42
CA SER A 68 3.13 4.69 8.46
C SER A 68 2.38 5.26 7.24
N TYR A 69 2.45 4.60 6.07
CA TYR A 69 1.68 4.99 4.87
C TYR A 69 0.19 4.71 5.05
N VAL A 70 -0.15 3.59 5.69
CA VAL A 70 -1.54 3.21 5.98
C VAL A 70 -2.14 4.18 7.00
N ARG A 71 -1.40 4.53 8.06
CA ARG A 71 -1.83 5.55 9.03
C ARG A 71 -2.05 6.92 8.38
N ALA A 72 -1.15 7.33 7.48
CA ALA A 72 -1.32 8.58 6.74
C ALA A 72 -2.53 8.55 5.79
N PHE A 73 -2.80 7.39 5.17
CA PHE A 73 -3.98 7.21 4.32
C PHE A 73 -5.27 7.32 5.14
N ILE A 74 -5.34 6.69 6.31
CA ILE A 74 -6.48 6.80 7.22
C ILE A 74 -6.71 8.26 7.63
N LYS A 75 -5.66 8.97 8.06
CA LYS A 75 -5.76 10.40 8.41
C LYS A 75 -6.28 11.23 7.24
N TRP A 76 -5.83 10.93 6.03
CA TRP A 76 -6.33 11.60 4.83
C TRP A 76 -7.81 11.27 4.59
N ARG A 77 -8.24 10.00 4.70
CA ARG A 77 -9.65 9.61 4.54
C ARG A 77 -10.56 10.26 5.59
N MET A 78 -10.11 10.32 6.85
CA MET A 78 -10.83 11.02 7.92
C MET A 78 -10.98 12.52 7.63
N GLY A 79 -9.94 13.17 7.14
CA GLY A 79 -9.99 14.59 6.75
C GLY A 79 -10.87 14.89 5.54
N ASN A 80 -11.27 13.87 4.76
CA ASN A 80 -12.21 13.99 3.65
C ASN A 80 -13.63 13.51 4.05
N GLU A 81 -13.93 13.44 5.36
CA GLU A 81 -15.25 13.07 5.91
C GLU A 81 -15.79 11.72 5.41
N ILE A 82 -14.88 10.80 5.07
CA ILE A 82 -15.25 9.44 4.69
C ILE A 82 -15.78 8.71 5.93
N ARG A 83 -16.93 8.02 5.78
CA ARG A 83 -17.57 7.24 6.85
C ARG A 83 -16.60 6.21 7.45
N GLU A 84 -16.66 6.05 8.77
CA GLU A 84 -15.81 5.11 9.52
C GLU A 84 -15.91 3.67 8.98
N GLY A 85 -17.13 3.21 8.63
CA GLY A 85 -17.33 1.90 8.02
C GLY A 85 -16.55 1.70 6.71
N THR A 86 -16.43 2.75 5.89
CA THR A 86 -15.63 2.72 4.66
C THR A 86 -14.13 2.68 4.98
N ILE A 87 -13.68 3.40 6.02
CA ILE A 87 -12.28 3.37 6.47
C ILE A 87 -11.90 1.97 6.99
N LEU A 88 -12.78 1.31 7.73
CA LEU A 88 -12.59 -0.07 8.20
C LEU A 88 -12.56 -1.07 7.02
N ALA A 89 -13.40 -0.86 6.00
CA ALA A 89 -13.37 -1.65 4.78
C ALA A 89 -12.04 -1.47 4.03
N ASP A 90 -11.57 -0.23 3.88
CA ASP A 90 -10.28 0.08 3.27
C ASP A 90 -9.12 -0.60 4.03
N LEU A 91 -9.13 -0.53 5.37
CA LEU A 91 -8.17 -1.22 6.23
C LEU A 91 -8.18 -2.74 6.05
N SER A 92 -9.37 -3.35 6.01
CA SER A 92 -9.54 -4.79 5.77
C SER A 92 -8.98 -5.18 4.41
N THR A 93 -9.23 -4.37 3.38
CA THR A 93 -8.70 -4.56 2.03
C THR A 93 -7.18 -4.44 1.98
N ILE A 94 -6.62 -3.43 2.65
CA ILE A 94 -5.17 -3.24 2.72
C ILE A 94 -4.50 -4.43 3.40
N ARG A 95 -5.05 -4.89 4.54
CA ARG A 95 -4.53 -6.06 5.25
C ARG A 95 -4.63 -7.33 4.42
N PHE A 96 -5.73 -7.51 3.70
CA PHE A 96 -5.95 -8.66 2.83
C PHE A 96 -4.86 -8.76 1.76
N TRP A 97 -4.66 -7.69 0.98
CA TRP A 97 -3.62 -7.68 -0.05
C TRP A 97 -2.22 -7.77 0.52
N HIS A 98 -1.97 -7.10 1.65
CA HIS A 98 -0.67 -7.13 2.30
C HIS A 98 -0.24 -8.53 2.74
N ARG A 99 -1.19 -9.39 3.12
CA ARG A 99 -0.92 -10.81 3.44
C ARG A 99 -0.54 -11.63 2.21
N GLN A 100 -1.01 -11.25 1.02
CA GLN A 100 -0.73 -11.94 -0.24
C GLN A 100 0.63 -11.53 -0.85
N ILE A 101 1.25 -10.44 -0.39
CA ILE A 101 2.55 -9.99 -0.91
C ILE A 101 3.66 -10.95 -0.45
N PRO A 102 4.36 -11.62 -1.38
CA PRO A 102 5.53 -12.43 -1.04
C PRO A 102 6.69 -11.52 -0.60
N LEU A 103 7.49 -11.98 0.38
CA LEU A 103 8.68 -11.27 0.89
C LEU A 103 8.40 -9.84 1.40
N ARG A 104 7.26 -9.64 2.06
CA ARG A 104 6.92 -8.35 2.69
C ARG A 104 8.00 -7.93 3.71
N LYS A 105 8.49 -6.69 3.61
CA LYS A 105 9.52 -6.17 4.51
C LYS A 105 8.98 -5.74 5.88
N TYR A 106 7.71 -5.36 5.93
CA TYR A 106 7.06 -4.87 7.14
C TYR A 106 5.86 -5.73 7.48
N ASN A 107 5.55 -5.85 8.76
CA ASN A 107 4.32 -6.47 9.22
C ASN A 107 3.26 -5.40 9.49
N MET A 108 1.99 -5.72 9.24
CA MET A 108 0.91 -4.76 9.46
C MET A 108 0.40 -4.83 10.91
N PRO A 109 0.42 -3.73 11.67
CA PRO A 109 -0.07 -3.69 13.04
C PRO A 109 -1.61 -3.86 13.11
N PRO A 110 -2.18 -4.07 14.31
CA PRO A 110 -3.63 -4.13 14.51
C PRO A 110 -4.31 -2.77 14.26
N ASN A 111 -5.63 -2.80 14.12
CA ASN A 111 -6.44 -1.64 13.79
C ASN A 111 -6.30 -0.52 14.84
N ASP A 112 -6.22 -0.85 16.12
CA ASP A 112 -6.13 0.12 17.23
C ASP A 112 -4.90 1.03 17.07
N VAL A 113 -3.79 0.44 16.64
CA VAL A 113 -2.53 1.15 16.39
C VAL A 113 -2.62 2.02 15.12
N LEU A 114 -3.30 1.54 14.08
CA LEU A 114 -3.48 2.27 12.82
C LEU A 114 -4.46 3.45 12.94
N LEU A 115 -5.48 3.31 13.79
CA LEU A 115 -6.47 4.33 14.11
C LEU A 115 -5.97 5.35 15.15
N GLY A 116 -4.78 5.13 15.72
CA GLY A 116 -4.18 6.03 16.71
C GLY A 116 -4.72 5.87 18.14
N ARG A 117 -5.42 4.77 18.43
CA ARG A 117 -5.91 4.40 19.77
C ARG A 117 -4.88 3.60 20.59
N GLY A 118 -3.65 3.44 20.10
CA GLY A 118 -2.56 2.75 20.80
C GLY A 118 -1.16 3.27 20.40
N GLU A 119 -0.12 2.86 21.13
CA GLU A 119 1.26 3.28 20.87
C GLU A 119 1.77 2.76 19.51
N PHE A 120 2.05 3.68 18.59
CA PHE A 120 2.78 3.37 17.35
C PHE A 120 4.29 3.47 17.62
N ARG A 121 4.90 2.44 18.22
CA ARG A 121 6.36 2.33 18.31
C ARG A 121 6.93 1.96 16.94
N ASP A 122 7.14 2.96 16.08
CA ASP A 122 7.82 2.80 14.80
C ASP A 122 9.31 2.48 15.05
N ARG A 123 9.62 1.22 15.35
CA ARG A 123 11.01 0.73 15.46
C ARG A 123 11.68 0.57 14.08
N SER A 124 11.11 1.11 12.99
CA SER A 124 11.70 1.00 11.65
C SER A 124 12.76 2.05 11.32
N TRP A 125 13.21 2.85 12.30
CA TRP A 125 14.26 3.86 12.11
C TRP A 125 15.61 3.60 12.81
N LYS A 126 15.86 2.42 13.38
CA LYS A 126 17.21 2.07 13.88
C LYS A 126 17.89 1.00 13.01
N ARG A 127 18.58 1.48 11.99
CA ARG A 127 20.02 1.19 11.72
C ARG A 127 20.47 2.06 10.55
N CYS A 128 21.24 3.09 10.88
CA CYS A 128 22.41 3.45 10.09
C CYS A 128 23.38 2.27 10.10
#